data_AF-A0A368FTF6-F1
#
_entry.id   AF-A0A368FTF6-F1
#
_cell.length_a   1.000
_cell.length_b   1.000
_cell.length_c   1.000
_cell.angle_alpha   90.00
_cell.angle_beta   90.00
_cell.angle_gamma   90.00
#
_symmetry.space_group_name_H-M   'P 1'
#
loop_
_entity.id
_entity.type
_entity.pdbx_description
1 polymer ?
#
loop_
_entity_poly.entity_id
_entity_poly.type
_entity_poly.pdbx_seq_one_letter_code
_entity_poly.pdbx_strand_id
1 'polypeptide(L)'
;MVRTLEKFVFFIIVTFSKIAPKYRTASCVIYKNMSTILTSIMCYLYDVSAYQKNVPDLTRDTYSKRFCRGKNEYDSIRVLESFRNTTSATEQPWLNIIVVRDPLDRFLSAFINKCIRETTRPNACYNCGHDIQCVMERQYERLMGGAQKPSIVHTVEDAHFAPQTW
;
A
#
# COMPACT_ATOMS: atom_id res chain seq x y z
N MET A 1 -8.94 33.24 -0.26
CA MET A 1 -9.96 32.17 -0.25
C MET A 1 -9.26 30.88 0.16
N VAL A 2 -9.18 30.64 1.47
CA VAL A 2 -8.53 29.46 2.05
C VAL A 2 -9.55 28.34 2.00
N ARG A 3 -9.38 27.38 1.09
CA ARG A 3 -10.14 26.13 1.12
C ARG A 3 -9.47 25.22 2.14
N THR A 4 -10.13 25.02 3.27
CA THR A 4 -9.80 24.04 4.29
C THR A 4 -9.78 22.64 3.66
N LEU A 5 -8.61 22.02 3.62
CA LEU A 5 -8.38 20.61 3.27
C LEU A 5 -8.89 19.70 4.41
N GLU A 6 -10.17 19.77 4.74
CA GLU A 6 -10.77 19.02 5.87
C GLU A 6 -11.29 17.63 5.49
N LYS A 7 -11.00 17.14 4.27
CA LYS A 7 -11.40 15.79 3.86
C LYS A 7 -10.27 15.07 3.14
N PHE A 8 -9.11 14.92 3.79
CA PHE A 8 -8.33 13.71 3.56
C PHE A 8 -9.16 12.57 4.13
N VAL A 9 -10.02 11.98 3.28
CA VAL A 9 -10.71 10.74 3.61
C VAL A 9 -9.62 9.70 3.83
N PHE A 10 -9.32 9.41 5.09
CA PHE A 10 -8.52 8.26 5.49
C PHE A 10 -9.29 7.02 5.05
N PHE A 11 -9.08 6.64 3.79
CA PHE A 11 -9.50 5.34 3.34
C PHE A 11 -8.64 4.37 4.13
N ILE A 12 -9.26 3.57 5.00
CA ILE A 12 -8.60 2.46 5.69
C ILE A 12 -8.36 1.38 4.63
N ILE A 13 -7.48 1.68 3.68
CA ILE A 13 -6.92 0.64 2.83
C ILE A 13 -5.99 -0.13 3.74
N VAL A 14 -6.05 -1.45 3.66
CA VAL A 14 -5.07 -2.33 4.27
C VAL A 14 -3.68 -1.87 3.81
N THR A 15 -3.03 -1.09 4.67
CA THR A 15 -1.75 -0.44 4.41
C THR A 15 -0.75 -1.12 5.31
N PHE A 16 0.20 -1.81 4.69
CA PHE A 16 1.27 -2.44 5.43
C PHE A 16 2.40 -1.44 5.59
N SER A 17 2.77 -1.18 6.83
CA SER A 17 4.00 -0.46 7.15
C SER A 17 5.17 -1.44 7.15
N LYS A 18 6.20 -1.14 6.37
CA LYS A 18 7.49 -1.84 6.42
C LYS A 18 8.44 -1.04 7.29
N ILE A 19 9.25 -1.70 8.10
CA ILE A 19 10.19 -1.01 8.99
C ILE A 19 11.63 -1.46 8.79
N ALA A 20 12.54 -0.54 9.09
CA ALA A 20 13.96 -0.79 9.22
C ALA A 20 14.44 -0.14 10.54
N PRO A 21 14.41 -0.89 11.67
CA PRO A 21 14.68 -0.33 13.00
C PRO A 21 16.07 0.30 13.13
N LYS A 22 17.09 -0.32 12.51
CA LYS A 22 18.47 0.17 12.50
C LYS A 22 18.60 1.61 11.97
N TYR A 23 17.73 1.98 11.03
CA TYR A 23 17.69 3.29 10.40
C TYR A 23 16.49 4.14 10.87
N ARG A 24 15.74 3.68 11.88
CA ARG A 24 14.51 4.32 12.39
C ARG A 24 13.56 4.77 11.29
N THR A 25 13.48 3.99 10.23
CA THR A 25 12.68 4.31 9.05
C THR A 25 11.49 3.37 8.98
N ALA A 26 10.32 3.92 8.70
CA ALA A 26 9.13 3.17 8.37
C ALA A 26 8.57 3.69 7.05
N SER A 27 8.06 2.77 6.24
CA SER A 27 7.45 3.13 4.98
C SER A 27 6.06 2.52 4.84
N CYS A 28 5.08 3.35 4.50
CA CYS A 28 3.74 2.88 4.16
C CYS A 28 3.74 2.40 2.70
N VAL A 29 3.43 1.12 2.50
CA VAL A 29 3.42 0.53 1.16
C VAL A 29 2.01 0.57 0.60
N ILE A 30 1.81 1.39 -0.42
CA ILE A 30 0.57 1.50 -1.17
C ILE A 30 0.72 0.74 -2.49
N TYR A 31 -0.21 -0.18 -2.78
CA TYR A 31 -0.20 -0.93 -4.04
C TYR A 31 -0.12 0.00 -5.25
N LYS A 32 0.57 -0.47 -6.30
CA LYS A 32 0.77 0.26 -7.57
C LYS A 32 1.55 1.58 -7.46
N ASN A 33 2.12 1.89 -6.30
CA ASN A 33 3.05 3.00 -6.07
C ASN A 33 4.47 2.46 -5.82
N MET A 34 5.02 1.72 -6.79
CA MET A 34 6.33 1.06 -6.66
C MET A 34 6.41 0.10 -5.45
N SER A 35 5.27 -0.43 -5.01
CA SER A 35 5.12 -1.18 -3.75
C SER A 35 6.05 -2.39 -3.61
N THR A 36 6.30 -3.11 -4.70
CA THR A 36 7.19 -4.28 -4.70
C THR A 36 8.63 -3.87 -4.40
N ILE A 37 9.18 -2.92 -5.16
CA ILE A 37 10.55 -2.46 -4.97
C ILE A 37 10.71 -1.76 -3.61
N LEU A 38 9.73 -0.96 -3.18
CA LEU A 38 9.76 -0.33 -1.87
C LEU A 38 9.78 -1.38 -0.74
N THR A 39 9.02 -2.47 -0.89
CA THR A 39 9.07 -3.60 0.05
C THR A 39 10.46 -4.25 0.06
N SER A 40 11.06 -4.46 -1.11
CA SER A 40 12.41 -5.02 -1.26
C SER A 40 13.48 -4.14 -0.62
N ILE A 41 13.42 -2.82 -0.83
CA ILE A 41 14.33 -1.84 -0.21
C ILE A 41 14.20 -1.89 1.32
N MET A 42 12.97 -1.85 1.84
CA MET A 42 12.77 -1.89 3.29
C MET A 42 13.19 -3.23 3.91
N CYS A 43 13.05 -4.33 3.17
CA CYS A 43 13.55 -5.64 3.58
C CYS A 43 15.08 -5.71 3.58
N TYR A 44 15.74 -5.11 2.58
CA TYR A 44 17.19 -4.94 2.55
C TYR A 44 17.68 -4.10 3.75
N LEU A 45 17.01 -2.98 4.05
CA LEU A 45 17.37 -2.12 5.17
C LEU A 45 17.08 -2.76 6.54
N TYR A 46 16.18 -3.73 6.61
CA TYR A 46 15.88 -4.47 7.85
C TYR A 46 17.04 -5.38 8.26
N ASP A 47 17.56 -6.18 7.32
CA ASP A 47 18.73 -7.04 7.54
C ASP A 47 19.56 -7.15 6.25
N VAL A 48 20.53 -6.24 6.13
CA VAL A 48 21.39 -6.13 4.94
C VAL A 48 22.16 -7.42 4.68
N SER A 49 22.73 -8.02 5.72
CA SER A 49 23.58 -9.20 5.60
C SER A 49 22.79 -10.43 5.16
N ALA A 50 21.62 -10.67 5.76
CA ALA A 50 20.77 -11.77 5.38
C ALA A 50 20.16 -11.57 3.98
N TYR A 51 19.81 -10.33 3.62
CA TYR A 51 19.24 -10.02 2.31
C TYR A 51 20.26 -10.27 1.20
N GLN A 52 21.47 -9.70 1.28
CA GLN A 52 22.51 -9.84 0.25
C GLN A 52 22.92 -11.30 0.01
N LYS A 53 22.87 -12.14 1.06
CA LYS A 53 23.21 -13.56 0.95
C LYS A 53 22.15 -14.39 0.22
N ASN A 54 20.87 -14.01 0.33
CA ASN A 54 19.75 -14.84 -0.14
C ASN A 54 19.00 -14.26 -1.34
N VAL A 55 19.13 -12.95 -1.58
CA VAL A 55 18.42 -12.23 -2.64
C VAL A 55 19.44 -11.58 -3.57
N PRO A 56 19.60 -12.09 -4.81
CA PRO A 56 20.60 -11.57 -5.75
C PRO A 56 20.35 -10.14 -6.22
N ASP A 57 19.08 -9.75 -6.34
CA ASP A 57 18.68 -8.42 -6.80
C ASP A 57 17.27 -8.07 -6.26
N LEU A 58 17.01 -6.77 -6.08
CA LEU A 58 15.74 -6.23 -5.59
C LEU A 58 14.56 -6.67 -6.46
N THR A 59 14.75 -6.85 -7.77
CA THR A 59 13.66 -7.28 -8.68
C THR A 59 13.24 -8.74 -8.48
N ARG A 60 14.06 -9.56 -7.81
CA ARG A 60 13.76 -10.97 -7.54
C ARG A 60 12.89 -11.16 -6.29
N ASP A 61 12.84 -10.17 -5.41
CA ASP A 61 11.98 -10.15 -4.21
C ASP A 61 10.56 -9.73 -4.58
N THR A 62 9.88 -10.64 -5.28
CA THR A 62 8.52 -10.43 -5.80
C THR A 62 7.46 -10.66 -4.72
N TYR A 63 6.23 -10.22 -4.99
CA TYR A 63 5.09 -10.38 -4.07
C TYR A 63 4.88 -11.84 -3.59
N SER A 64 5.13 -12.84 -4.43
CA SER A 64 4.97 -14.26 -4.11
C SER A 64 6.14 -14.86 -3.33
N LYS A 65 7.35 -14.29 -3.45
CA LYS A 65 8.59 -14.81 -2.84
C LYS A 65 9.22 -13.85 -1.81
N ARG A 66 8.38 -13.07 -1.13
CA ARG A 66 8.81 -12.04 -0.16
C ARG A 66 9.74 -12.58 0.92
N PHE A 67 11.01 -12.16 0.92
CA PHE A 67 12.02 -12.64 1.88
C PHE A 67 11.72 -12.23 3.33
N CYS A 68 11.28 -10.98 3.55
CA CYS A 68 10.94 -10.46 4.88
C CYS A 68 9.45 -10.63 5.25
N ARG A 69 8.70 -11.50 4.58
CA ARG A 69 7.28 -11.71 4.86
C ARG A 69 7.07 -12.03 6.35
N GLY A 70 6.23 -11.25 7.01
CA GLY A 70 5.92 -11.42 8.44
C GLY A 70 7.05 -11.07 9.42
N LYS A 71 8.18 -10.50 8.95
CA LYS A 71 9.30 -10.10 9.82
C LYS A 71 9.31 -8.61 10.11
N ASN A 72 9.22 -7.80 9.05
CA ASN A 72 9.30 -6.34 9.13
C ASN A 72 8.01 -5.66 8.69
N GLU A 73 6.88 -6.37 8.78
CA GLU A 73 5.58 -5.94 8.27
C GLU A 73 4.63 -5.69 9.44
N TYR A 74 4.03 -4.50 9.48
CA TYR A 74 3.05 -4.09 10.47
C TYR A 74 1.77 -3.70 9.76
N ASP A 75 0.65 -4.22 10.22
CA ASP A 75 -0.70 -4.02 9.66
C ASP A 75 -1.46 -2.85 10.32
N SER A 76 -0.89 -2.30 11.39
CA SER A 76 -1.55 -1.32 12.25
C SER A 76 -0.55 -0.26 12.72
N ILE A 77 -0.95 1.01 12.59
CA ILE A 77 -0.21 2.15 13.15
C ILE A 77 -0.05 2.00 14.66
N ARG A 78 -1.05 1.46 15.37
CA ARG A 78 -1.00 1.30 16.83
C ARG A 78 0.05 0.28 17.26
N VAL A 79 0.15 -0.83 16.52
CA VAL A 79 1.18 -1.86 16.79
C VAL A 79 2.57 -1.31 16.49
N LEU A 80 2.68 -0.54 15.40
CA LEU A 80 3.92 0.14 15.04
C LEU A 80 4.34 1.17 16.10
N GLU A 81 3.43 2.00 16.60
CA GLU A 81 3.70 2.96 17.68
C GLU A 81 4.15 2.27 18.96
N SER A 82 3.48 1.19 19.36
CA SER A 82 3.89 0.39 20.51
C SER A 82 5.31 -0.14 20.34
N PHE A 83 5.64 -0.69 19.17
CA PHE A 83 7.00 -1.14 18.85
C PHE A 83 8.03 0.01 18.87
N ARG A 84 7.67 1.20 18.36
CA ARG A 84 8.56 2.36 18.39
C ARG A 84 8.85 2.81 19.82
N ASN A 85 7.85 2.80 20.68
CA ASN A 85 7.99 3.24 22.07
C ASN A 85 8.86 2.28 22.89
N THR A 86 8.78 0.97 22.65
CA THR A 86 9.62 -0.02 23.35
C THR A 86 11.07 -0.02 22.87
N THR A 87 11.31 0.36 21.62
CA THR A 87 12.65 0.28 20.98
C THR A 87 13.40 1.62 21.00
N SER A 88 12.74 2.74 21.31
CA SER A 88 13.35 4.07 21.25
C SER A 88 14.08 4.43 22.55
N ALA A 89 15.36 4.07 22.63
CA ALA A 89 16.29 4.56 23.67
C ALA A 89 16.81 6.00 23.39
N THR A 90 16.41 6.62 22.28
CA THR A 90 16.94 7.89 21.79
C THR A 90 15.83 8.84 21.33
N GLU A 91 15.98 10.14 21.64
CA GLU A 91 14.96 11.18 21.41
C GLU A 91 14.66 11.52 19.94
N GLN A 92 15.47 11.03 18.98
CA GLN A 92 15.26 11.39 17.57
C GLN A 92 13.92 10.83 17.02
N PRO A 93 13.21 11.54 16.14
CA PRO A 93 11.98 11.04 15.55
C PRO A 93 12.24 9.94 14.51
N TRP A 94 11.24 9.08 14.30
CA TRP A 94 11.25 8.10 13.21
C TRP A 94 10.96 8.77 11.86
N LEU A 95 11.69 8.38 10.82
CA LEU A 95 11.43 8.81 9.45
C LEU A 95 10.28 7.99 8.86
N ASN A 96 9.21 8.66 8.45
CA ASN A 96 8.06 8.04 7.79
C ASN A 96 8.08 8.38 6.30
N ILE A 97 8.12 7.34 5.45
CA ILE A 97 8.19 7.49 3.99
C ILE A 97 6.91 6.96 3.37
N ILE A 98 6.30 7.77 2.53
CA ILE A 98 5.21 7.37 1.65
C ILE A 98 5.58 7.74 0.22
N VAL A 99 5.36 6.81 -0.71
CA VAL A 99 5.55 7.06 -2.13
C VAL A 99 4.17 7.06 -2.76
N VAL A 100 3.83 8.18 -3.39
CA VAL A 100 2.58 8.37 -4.13
C VAL A 100 2.94 8.63 -5.59
N ARG A 101 2.32 7.86 -6.49
CA ARG A 101 2.39 8.00 -7.94
C ARG A 101 1.25 8.90 -8.40
N ASP A 102 1.42 9.51 -9.56
CA ASP A 102 0.32 10.17 -10.26
C ASP A 102 -0.96 9.27 -10.31
N PRO A 103 -2.12 9.76 -9.84
CA PRO A 103 -3.37 9.01 -9.71
C PRO A 103 -3.89 8.47 -11.02
N LEU A 104 -3.78 9.23 -12.13
CA LEU A 104 -4.26 8.79 -13.43
C LEU A 104 -3.45 7.58 -13.90
N ASP A 105 -2.14 7.71 -13.82
CA ASP A 105 -1.16 6.69 -14.16
C ASP A 105 -1.34 5.41 -13.33
N ARG A 106 -1.65 5.59 -12.05
CA ARG A 106 -1.96 4.53 -11.12
C ARG A 106 -3.28 3.85 -11.46
N PHE A 107 -4.34 4.62 -11.72
CA PHE A 107 -5.65 4.12 -12.13
C PHE A 107 -5.52 3.24 -13.37
N LEU A 108 -4.86 3.74 -14.42
CA LEU A 108 -4.63 3.00 -15.65
C LEU A 108 -3.86 1.71 -15.41
N SER A 109 -2.82 1.76 -14.57
CA SER A 109 -2.04 0.56 -14.20
C SER A 109 -2.88 -0.48 -13.45
N ALA A 110 -3.77 -0.04 -12.56
CA ALA A 110 -4.69 -0.89 -11.83
C ALA A 110 -5.74 -1.49 -12.76
N PHE A 111 -6.35 -0.69 -13.63
CA PHE A 111 -7.36 -1.12 -14.60
C PHE A 111 -6.80 -2.16 -15.58
N ILE A 112 -5.67 -1.89 -16.21
CA ILE A 112 -5.03 -2.82 -17.14
C ILE A 112 -4.67 -4.13 -16.42
N ASN A 113 -4.15 -4.06 -15.20
CA ASN A 113 -3.75 -5.26 -14.47
C ASN A 113 -4.95 -6.06 -13.97
N LYS A 114 -5.96 -5.42 -13.38
CA LYS A 114 -7.03 -6.10 -12.66
C LYS A 114 -8.28 -6.35 -13.49
N CYS A 115 -8.55 -5.51 -14.48
CA CYS A 115 -9.77 -5.58 -15.30
C CYS A 115 -9.51 -6.18 -16.68
N ILE A 116 -8.35 -5.93 -17.27
CA ILE A 116 -8.03 -6.45 -18.61
C ILE A 116 -7.25 -7.78 -18.53
N ARG A 117 -6.25 -7.88 -17.64
CA ARG A 117 -5.35 -9.05 -17.59
C ARG A 117 -5.79 -10.13 -16.60
N GLU A 118 -6.38 -9.77 -15.46
CA GLU A 118 -6.75 -10.69 -14.39
C GLU A 118 -8.29 -10.90 -14.30
N THR A 119 -8.89 -11.34 -15.41
CA THR A 119 -10.36 -11.51 -15.56
C THR A 119 -10.91 -12.80 -14.95
N THR A 120 -10.05 -13.71 -14.50
CA THR A 120 -10.46 -15.04 -14.00
C THR A 120 -11.02 -15.04 -12.59
N ARG A 121 -10.97 -13.91 -11.87
CA ARG A 121 -11.47 -13.80 -10.50
C ARG A 121 -12.99 -13.55 -10.49
N PRO A 122 -13.77 -14.21 -9.62
CA PRO A 122 -15.18 -13.89 -9.45
C PRO A 122 -15.33 -12.44 -8.95
N ASN A 123 -16.31 -11.72 -9.51
CA ASN A 123 -16.55 -10.30 -9.22
C ASN A 123 -15.38 -9.35 -9.51
N ALA A 124 -14.50 -9.70 -10.45
CA ALA A 124 -13.41 -8.82 -10.87
C ALA A 124 -13.94 -7.46 -11.35
N CYS A 125 -13.22 -6.40 -11.01
CA CYS A 125 -13.50 -5.03 -11.46
C CYS A 125 -14.94 -4.57 -11.25
N TYR A 126 -15.45 -4.84 -10.05
CA TYR A 126 -16.78 -4.41 -9.63
C TYR A 126 -17.91 -4.92 -10.53
N ASN A 127 -17.70 -6.04 -11.24
CA ASN A 127 -18.62 -6.58 -12.26
C ASN A 127 -18.82 -5.68 -13.49
N CYS A 128 -17.93 -4.71 -13.73
CA CYS A 128 -17.98 -3.82 -14.90
C CYS A 128 -17.28 -4.40 -16.14
N GLY A 129 -16.59 -5.54 -16.02
CA GLY A 129 -15.79 -6.09 -17.12
C GLY A 129 -14.70 -5.11 -17.56
N HIS A 130 -14.75 -4.67 -18.83
CA HIS A 130 -13.77 -3.76 -19.43
C HIS A 130 -14.30 -2.31 -19.57
N ASP A 131 -15.45 -1.99 -18.97
CA ASP A 131 -15.99 -0.63 -19.01
C ASP A 131 -15.29 0.28 -17.98
N ILE A 132 -14.46 1.20 -18.47
CA ILE A 132 -13.72 2.15 -17.64
C ILE A 132 -14.66 3.10 -16.88
N GLN A 133 -15.74 3.56 -17.52
CA GLN A 133 -16.67 4.49 -16.90
C GLN A 133 -17.38 3.82 -15.73
N CYS A 134 -17.89 2.60 -15.94
CA CYS A 134 -18.49 1.80 -14.86
C CYS A 134 -17.52 1.58 -13.71
N VAL A 135 -16.26 1.20 -13.98
CA VAL A 135 -15.25 1.00 -12.92
C VAL A 135 -15.00 2.29 -12.14
N MET A 136 -14.91 3.42 -12.83
CA MET A 136 -14.68 4.73 -12.21
C MET A 136 -15.86 5.15 -11.32
N GLU A 137 -17.09 5.00 -11.79
CA GLU A 137 -18.30 5.30 -11.03
C GLU A 137 -18.42 4.40 -9.79
N ARG A 138 -18.23 3.08 -9.94
CA ARG A 138 -18.21 2.14 -8.82
C ARG A 138 -17.10 2.42 -7.82
N GLN A 139 -15.91 2.77 -8.30
CA GLN A 139 -14.83 3.17 -7.43
C GLN A 139 -15.21 4.42 -6.64
N TYR A 140 -15.74 5.44 -7.29
CA TYR A 140 -16.17 6.67 -6.64
C TYR A 140 -17.25 6.41 -5.59
N GLU A 141 -18.28 5.61 -5.90
CA GLU A 141 -19.32 5.20 -4.94
C GLU A 141 -18.72 4.50 -3.71
N ARG A 142 -17.73 3.64 -3.92
CA ARG A 142 -17.05 2.91 -2.83
C ARG A 142 -16.12 3.79 -2.02
N LEU A 143 -15.48 4.79 -2.64
CA LEU A 143 -14.57 5.72 -1.95
C LEU A 143 -15.30 6.85 -1.22
N MET A 144 -16.30 7.42 -1.86
CA MET A 144 -16.96 8.67 -1.48
C MET A 144 -18.39 8.50 -0.98
N GLY A 145 -19.02 7.33 -1.22
CA GLY A 145 -20.35 7.04 -0.71
C GLY A 145 -20.39 6.88 0.81
N GLY A 146 -21.52 6.42 1.36
CA GLY A 146 -21.70 6.09 2.79
C GLY A 146 -20.88 4.89 3.29
N ALA A 147 -19.81 4.55 2.57
CA ALA A 147 -18.98 3.36 2.63
C ALA A 147 -17.84 3.42 3.66
N GLN A 148 -17.76 4.48 4.47
CA GLN A 148 -16.91 4.53 5.67
C GLN A 148 -17.45 3.64 6.82
N LYS A 149 -18.21 2.60 6.51
CA LYS A 149 -18.62 1.61 7.49
C LYS A 149 -17.46 0.63 7.67
N PRO A 150 -16.99 0.36 8.90
CA PRO A 150 -15.98 -0.66 9.19
C PRO A 150 -16.32 -2.07 8.66
N SER A 151 -17.58 -2.29 8.25
CA SER A 151 -18.11 -3.54 7.74
C SER A 151 -17.93 -3.76 6.23
N ILE A 152 -17.43 -2.79 5.47
CA ILE A 152 -17.17 -3.02 4.04
C ILE A 152 -15.93 -3.88 3.88
N VAL A 153 -16.13 -5.07 3.33
CA VAL A 153 -15.04 -5.95 2.93
C VAL A 153 -14.27 -5.26 1.79
N HIS A 154 -13.01 -4.92 2.08
CA HIS A 154 -12.10 -4.37 1.08
C HIS A 154 -11.87 -5.39 -0.03
N THR A 155 -12.12 -4.97 -1.26
CA THR A 155 -11.87 -5.78 -2.45
C THR A 155 -10.42 -5.64 -2.92
N VAL A 156 -9.99 -6.56 -3.78
CA VAL A 156 -8.68 -6.47 -4.45
C VAL A 156 -8.60 -5.17 -5.24
N GLU A 157 -9.68 -4.79 -5.90
CA GLU A 157 -9.83 -3.56 -6.67
C GLU A 157 -9.60 -2.34 -5.76
N ASP A 158 -10.26 -2.27 -4.59
CA ASP A 158 -10.09 -1.14 -3.68
C ASP A 158 -8.62 -0.93 -3.27
N ALA A 159 -7.90 -2.01 -2.99
CA ALA A 159 -6.48 -1.94 -2.63
C ALA A 159 -5.61 -1.45 -3.80
N HIS A 160 -5.94 -1.81 -5.05
CA HIS A 160 -5.15 -1.47 -6.22
C HIS A 160 -5.43 -0.07 -6.75
N PHE A 161 -6.68 0.35 -6.73
CA PHE A 161 -7.10 1.66 -7.19
C PHE A 161 -6.89 2.74 -6.11
N ALA A 162 -7.16 2.50 -4.82
CA ALA A 162 -7.13 3.59 -3.84
C ALA A 162 -5.79 3.72 -3.09
N PRO A 163 -5.37 4.93 -2.64
CA PRO A 163 -5.98 6.22 -2.87
C PRO A 163 -5.80 6.75 -4.31
N GLN A 164 -6.76 7.57 -4.75
CA GLN A 164 -6.72 8.30 -6.02
C GLN A 164 -6.39 9.79 -5.80
N THR A 165 -5.71 10.11 -4.70
CA THR A 165 -5.32 11.48 -4.31
C THR A 165 -3.81 11.60 -4.25
N TRP A 166 -3.31 12.83 -4.44
CA TRP A 166 -1.93 13.23 -4.15
C TRP A 166 -1.68 13.33 -2.65
#